data_AF-B7KK70-F1
#
_entry.id   AF-B7KK70-F1
#
_cell.length_a   1.000
_cell.length_b   1.000
_cell.length_c   1.000
_cell.angle_alpha   90.00
_cell.angle_beta   90.00
_cell.angle_gamma   90.00
#
_symmetry.space_group_name_H-M   'P 1'
#
loop_
_entity.id
_entity.type
_entity.pdbx_description
1 polymer ?
#
loop_
_entity_poly.entity_id
_entity_poly.type
_entity_poly.pdbx_seq_one_letter_code
_entity_poly.pdbx_strand_id
1 'polypeptide(L)'
;MTATKPTLSNPVQEFKLSQPQPKKEEPSWNFWTVFSSTFITIFLAEMGDKTQLATLLMTAESQSPWGVFAGAATALIATSLLGVIIGYWISKRLAPKTLDFAVAILLLVITGLLIGDVLST
;
A
#
# COMPACT_ATOMS: atom_id res chain seq x y z
N MET A 1 39.34 62.58 -25.90
CA MET A 1 38.49 62.56 -24.69
C MET A 1 37.06 62.42 -25.18
N THR A 2 36.43 61.25 -25.08
CA THR A 2 35.49 60.90 -24.00
C THR A 2 35.39 59.37 -23.90
N ALA A 3 35.89 58.76 -22.82
CA ALA A 3 35.13 58.41 -21.61
C ALA A 3 34.14 57.24 -21.81
N THR A 4 34.66 56.03 -21.66
CA THR A 4 33.93 54.81 -21.29
C THR A 4 33.10 55.08 -20.03
N LYS A 5 31.80 54.75 -20.05
CA LYS A 5 30.93 54.76 -18.85
C LYS A 5 30.19 53.41 -18.73
N PRO A 6 29.77 53.02 -17.53
CA PRO A 6 30.16 51.74 -16.94
C PRO A 6 28.95 50.80 -16.85
N THR A 7 29.24 49.52 -16.71
CA THR A 7 28.31 48.46 -16.34
C THR A 7 27.59 48.84 -15.04
N LEU A 8 26.34 49.31 -15.14
CA LEU A 8 25.49 49.52 -13.97
C LEU A 8 24.91 48.17 -13.54
N SER A 9 25.70 47.56 -12.65
CA SER A 9 25.30 46.65 -11.58
C SER A 9 23.84 46.84 -11.18
N ASN A 10 23.06 45.77 -11.39
CA ASN A 10 21.68 45.59 -10.99
C ASN A 10 21.42 46.13 -9.56
N PRO A 11 20.61 47.20 -9.38
CA PRO A 11 20.32 47.72 -8.04
C PRO A 11 18.82 47.73 -7.76
N VAL A 12 18.10 46.67 -8.14
CA VAL A 12 16.75 46.38 -7.63
C VAL A 12 16.58 44.87 -7.46
N GLN A 13 17.39 44.25 -6.60
CA GLN A 13 16.96 43.01 -5.95
C GLN A 13 15.82 43.41 -5.01
N GLU A 14 14.62 43.33 -5.57
CA GLU A 14 13.34 43.51 -4.93
C GLU A 14 13.40 43.04 -3.48
N PHE A 15 13.28 44.02 -2.59
CA PHE A 15 13.12 43.86 -1.16
C PHE A 15 11.93 42.93 -0.92
N LYS A 16 12.20 41.61 -0.87
CA LYS A 16 11.23 40.61 -0.45
C LYS A 16 10.96 40.89 1.02
N LEU A 17 9.88 41.60 1.27
CA LEU A 17 9.20 41.56 2.55
C LEU A 17 8.88 40.09 2.81
N SER A 18 9.76 39.42 3.56
CA SER A 18 9.54 38.09 4.11
C SER A 18 8.43 38.22 5.13
N GLN A 19 7.19 38.30 4.64
CA GLN A 19 5.99 38.11 5.45
C GLN A 19 6.19 36.79 6.20
N PRO A 20 6.00 36.76 7.54
CA PRO A 20 6.14 35.52 8.29
C PRO A 20 5.06 34.57 7.77
N GLN A 21 5.48 33.60 6.95
CA GLN A 21 4.62 32.53 6.47
C GLN A 21 4.02 31.82 7.69
N PRO A 22 2.71 31.57 7.76
CA PRO A 22 2.13 30.80 8.85
C PRO A 22 2.86 29.45 8.87
N LYS A 23 3.53 29.16 10.00
CA LYS A 23 4.23 27.91 10.24
C LYS A 23 3.21 26.79 9.99
N LYS A 24 3.33 26.10 8.84
CA LYS A 24 2.63 24.83 8.66
C LYS A 24 3.15 23.95 9.79
N GLU A 25 2.29 23.71 10.76
CA GLU A 25 2.56 22.71 11.79
C GLU A 25 2.62 21.38 11.05
N GLU A 26 3.82 21.03 10.60
CA GLU A 26 4.13 19.69 10.12
C GLU A 26 3.69 18.74 11.25
N PRO A 27 2.69 17.89 11.03
CA PRO A 27 2.18 17.03 12.08
C PRO A 27 3.37 16.21 12.59
N SER A 28 3.74 16.43 13.86
CA SER A 28 4.75 15.63 14.54
C SER A 28 4.13 14.26 14.81
N TRP A 29 4.04 13.46 13.75
CA TRP A 29 3.54 12.10 13.83
C TRP A 29 4.48 11.33 14.73
N ASN A 30 4.04 11.14 15.97
CA ASN A 30 4.73 10.28 16.89
C ASN A 30 4.77 8.90 16.24
N PHE A 31 5.94 8.27 16.20
CA PHE A 31 6.10 6.90 15.69
C PHE A 31 5.04 5.95 16.28
N TRP A 32 4.75 6.13 17.57
CA TRP A 32 3.69 5.41 18.29
C TRP A 32 2.29 5.63 17.73
N THR A 33 1.97 6.85 17.29
CA THR A 33 0.67 7.17 16.67
C THR A 33 0.56 6.48 15.32
N VAL A 34 1.61 6.55 14.49
CA VAL A 34 1.63 5.90 13.17
C VAL A 34 1.55 4.38 13.35
N PHE A 35 2.43 3.80 14.17
CA PHE A 35 2.45 2.37 14.47
C PHE A 35 1.09 1.87 14.97
N SER A 36 0.51 2.54 15.97
CA SER A 36 -0.77 2.11 16.54
C SER A 36 -1.91 2.26 15.52
N SER A 37 -1.94 3.34 14.75
CA SER A 37 -2.96 3.52 13.71
C SER A 37 -2.87 2.45 12.63
N THR A 38 -1.68 2.17 12.12
CA THR A 38 -1.46 1.15 11.09
C THR A 38 -1.73 -0.24 11.63
N PHE A 39 -1.26 -0.55 12.85
CA PHE A 39 -1.53 -1.84 13.50
C PHE A 39 -3.02 -2.06 13.69
N ILE A 40 -3.74 -1.11 14.30
CA ILE A 40 -5.18 -1.24 14.56
C ILE A 40 -5.95 -1.35 13.24
N THR A 41 -5.64 -0.53 12.24
CA THR A 41 -6.32 -0.60 10.93
C THR A 41 -6.12 -1.95 10.25
N ILE A 42 -4.88 -2.45 10.17
CA ILE A 42 -4.59 -3.75 9.55
C ILE A 42 -5.16 -4.89 10.40
N PHE A 43 -5.01 -4.83 11.72
CA PHE A 43 -5.55 -5.82 12.64
C PHE A 43 -7.07 -5.93 12.51
N LEU A 44 -7.82 -4.82 12.49
CA LEU A 44 -9.26 -4.85 12.26
C LEU A 44 -9.63 -5.37 10.87
N ALA A 45 -8.84 -5.02 9.85
CA ALA A 45 -9.07 -5.50 8.48
C ALA A 45 -8.83 -7.02 8.34
N GLU A 46 -7.91 -7.58 9.12
CA GLU A 46 -7.55 -9.01 9.07
C GLU A 46 -8.13 -9.86 10.21
N MET A 47 -8.73 -9.26 11.24
CA MET A 47 -9.38 -9.99 12.34
C MET A 47 -10.57 -10.78 11.80
N GLY A 48 -10.48 -12.10 11.90
CA GLY A 48 -11.52 -12.99 11.36
C GLY A 48 -11.37 -13.27 9.87
N ASP A 49 -10.19 -13.06 9.28
CA ASP A 49 -9.91 -13.54 7.94
C ASP A 49 -10.20 -15.06 7.85
N LYS A 50 -10.70 -15.48 6.69
CA LYS A 50 -11.07 -16.86 6.39
C LYS A 50 -9.90 -17.81 6.64
N THR A 51 -8.67 -17.34 6.47
CA THR A 51 -7.44 -18.10 6.76
C THR A 51 -7.29 -18.41 8.27
N GLN A 52 -7.69 -17.49 9.16
CA GLN A 52 -7.66 -17.72 10.61
C GLN A 52 -8.67 -18.77 11.03
N LEU A 53 -9.89 -18.72 10.49
CA LEU A 53 -10.93 -19.73 10.72
C LEU A 53 -10.54 -21.10 10.16
N ALA A 54 -10.00 -21.16 8.94
CA ALA A 54 -9.52 -22.40 8.33
C ALA A 54 -8.41 -23.05 9.15
N THR A 55 -7.45 -22.26 9.64
CA THR A 55 -6.35 -22.74 10.48
C THR A 55 -6.87 -23.24 11.85
N LEU A 56 -7.83 -22.53 12.44
CA LEU A 56 -8.45 -22.92 13.71
C LEU A 56 -9.25 -24.23 13.57
N LEU A 57 -10.02 -24.38 12.49
CA LEU A 57 -10.77 -25.61 12.19
C LEU A 57 -9.83 -26.80 11.94
N MET A 58 -8.79 -26.62 11.12
CA MET A 58 -7.78 -27.66 10.90
C MET A 58 -7.06 -28.05 12.21
N THR A 59 -6.75 -27.07 13.06
CA THR A 59 -6.11 -27.32 14.36
C THR A 59 -7.04 -28.09 15.31
N ALA A 60 -8.33 -27.74 15.32
CA ALA A 60 -9.34 -28.43 16.10
C ALA A 60 -9.54 -29.89 15.65
N GLU A 61 -9.43 -30.16 14.35
CA GLU A 61 -9.58 -31.50 13.79
C GLU A 61 -8.31 -32.37 13.94
N SER A 62 -7.13 -31.78 13.73
CA SER A 62 -5.88 -32.54 13.60
C SER A 62 -5.26 -32.99 14.94
N GLN A 63 -5.75 -32.49 16.09
CA GLN A 63 -5.18 -32.73 17.44
C GLN A 63 -3.67 -32.39 17.57
N SER A 64 -3.04 -31.84 16.51
CA SER A 64 -1.60 -31.59 16.40
C SER A 64 -1.34 -30.14 15.93
N PRO A 65 -1.35 -29.16 16.85
CA PRO A 65 -1.27 -27.74 16.50
C PRO A 65 0.03 -27.37 15.75
N TRP A 66 1.14 -28.03 16.06
CA TRP A 66 2.41 -27.82 15.36
C TRP A 66 2.41 -28.34 13.92
N GLY A 67 1.70 -29.42 13.64
CA GLY A 67 1.57 -29.97 12.28
C GLY A 67 0.77 -29.05 11.38
N VAL A 68 -0.35 -28.53 11.88
CA VAL A 68 -1.19 -27.56 11.16
C VAL A 68 -0.45 -26.25 10.94
N PHE A 69 0.29 -25.77 11.94
CA PHE A 69 1.13 -24.57 11.77
C PHE A 69 2.16 -24.74 10.66
N ALA A 70 2.92 -25.84 10.67
CA ALA A 70 3.93 -26.10 9.64
C ALA A 70 3.31 -26.26 8.24
N GLY A 71 2.16 -26.94 8.14
CA GLY A 71 1.41 -27.10 6.90
C GLY A 71 0.89 -25.78 6.35
N ALA A 72 0.23 -24.97 7.18
CA ALA A 72 -0.30 -23.66 6.80
C ALA A 72 0.85 -22.69 6.42
N ALA A 73 1.95 -22.67 7.18
CA ALA A 73 3.11 -21.86 6.86
C ALA A 73 3.74 -22.26 5.51
N THR A 74 3.89 -23.56 5.26
CA THR A 74 4.42 -24.07 3.99
C THR A 74 3.49 -23.73 2.83
N ALA A 75 2.18 -23.90 3.00
CA ALA A 75 1.18 -23.56 1.99
C ALA A 75 1.19 -22.06 1.66
N LEU A 76 1.32 -21.20 2.67
CA LEU A 76 1.42 -19.76 2.49
C LEU A 76 2.68 -19.38 1.70
N ILE A 77 3.85 -19.90 2.12
CA ILE A 77 5.11 -19.66 1.41
C ILE A 77 5.02 -20.12 -0.04
N ALA A 78 4.50 -21.32 -0.29
CA ALA A 78 4.34 -21.86 -1.63
C ALA A 78 3.42 -20.99 -2.49
N THR A 79 2.27 -20.59 -1.95
CA THR A 79 1.29 -19.75 -2.66
C THR A 79 1.85 -18.37 -2.96
N SER A 80 2.52 -17.73 -1.99
CA SER A 80 3.17 -16.45 -2.19
C SER A 80 4.29 -16.54 -3.24
N LEU A 81 5.12 -17.59 -3.19
CA LEU A 81 6.20 -17.78 -4.16
C LEU A 81 5.65 -17.96 -5.58
N LEU A 82 4.61 -18.77 -5.75
CA LEU A 82 3.92 -18.92 -7.04
C LEU A 82 3.34 -17.59 -7.51
N GLY A 83 2.68 -16.84 -6.63
CA GLY A 83 2.15 -15.51 -6.93
C GLY A 83 3.21 -14.53 -7.39
N VAL A 84 4.38 -14.51 -6.72
CA VAL A 84 5.51 -13.65 -7.11
C VAL A 84 6.11 -14.06 -8.45
N ILE A 85 6.32 -15.36 -8.69
CA ILE A 85 6.87 -15.85 -9.97
C ILE A 85 5.95 -15.48 -11.13
N ILE A 86 4.66 -15.75 -11.00
CA ILE A 86 3.65 -15.46 -12.02
C ILE A 86 3.51 -13.94 -12.20
N GLY A 87 3.39 -13.20 -11.09
CA GLY A 87 3.27 -11.74 -11.10
C GLY A 87 4.49 -11.06 -11.73
N TYR A 88 5.70 -11.53 -11.43
CA TYR A 88 6.93 -11.04 -12.05
C TYR A 88 6.96 -11.32 -13.55
N TRP A 89 6.58 -12.53 -13.97
CA TRP A 89 6.54 -12.90 -15.38
C TRP A 89 5.54 -12.03 -16.18
N ILE A 90 4.35 -11.78 -15.62
CA ILE A 90 3.33 -10.91 -16.19
C ILE A 90 3.84 -9.46 -16.26
N SER A 91 4.44 -8.96 -15.17
CA SER A 91 4.95 -7.59 -15.07
C SER A 91 6.07 -7.29 -16.08
N LYS A 92 6.85 -8.32 -16.46
CA LYS A 92 7.88 -8.18 -17.49
C LYS A 92 7.32 -8.11 -18.91
N ARG A 93 6.12 -8.66 -19.15
CA ARG A 93 5.49 -8.74 -20.48
C ARG A 93 4.49 -7.62 -20.76
N LEU A 94 3.89 -7.04 -19.72
CA LEU A 94 2.82 -6.06 -19.85
C LEU A 94 3.25 -4.67 -19.37
N ALA A 95 2.74 -3.62 -20.02
CA ALA A 95 2.93 -2.26 -19.55
C ALA A 95 2.20 -2.06 -18.20
N PRO A 96 2.77 -1.31 -17.25
CA PRO A 96 2.18 -1.12 -15.91
C PRO A 96 0.73 -0.62 -15.97
N LYS A 97 0.44 0.30 -16.89
CA LYS A 97 -0.91 0.87 -17.10
C LYS A 97 -1.96 -0.16 -17.48
N THR A 98 -1.58 -1.18 -18.26
CA THR A 98 -2.50 -2.26 -18.66
C THR A 98 -2.77 -3.20 -17.49
N LEU A 99 -1.76 -3.44 -16.64
CA LEU A 99 -1.89 -4.29 -15.46
C LEU A 99 -2.83 -3.65 -14.43
N ASP A 100 -2.65 -2.36 -14.15
CA ASP A 100 -3.52 -1.62 -13.21
C ASP A 100 -4.98 -1.65 -13.65
N PHE A 101 -5.24 -1.39 -14.94
CA PHE A 101 -6.59 -1.39 -15.47
C PHE A 101 -7.21 -2.80 -15.47
N ALA A 102 -6.42 -3.82 -15.78
CA ALA A 102 -6.87 -5.21 -15.74
C ALA A 102 -7.23 -5.66 -14.32
N VAL A 103 -6.40 -5.33 -13.33
CA VAL A 103 -6.66 -5.65 -11.91
C VAL A 103 -7.89 -4.90 -11.41
N ALA A 104 -8.07 -3.64 -11.78
CA ALA A 104 -9.25 -2.85 -11.40
C ALA A 104 -10.55 -3.48 -11.94
N ILE A 105 -10.58 -3.84 -13.22
CA ILE A 105 -11.75 -4.52 -13.82
C ILE A 105 -11.98 -5.88 -13.16
N LEU A 106 -10.92 -6.67 -12.99
CA LEU A 106 -11.02 -7.99 -12.39
C LEU A 106 -11.63 -7.93 -10.99
N LEU A 107 -11.15 -7.02 -10.14
CA LEU A 107 -11.70 -6.83 -8.80
C LEU A 107 -13.16 -6.36 -8.85
N LEU A 108 -13.51 -5.42 -9.73
CA LEU A 108 -14.87 -4.94 -9.87
C LEU A 108 -15.84 -6.07 -10.28
N VAL A 109 -15.43 -6.92 -11.22
CA VAL A 109 -16.22 -8.08 -11.66
C VAL A 109 -16.39 -9.08 -10.52
N ILE A 110 -15.30 -9.45 -9.82
CA ILE A 110 -15.37 -10.39 -8.70
C ILE A 110 -16.30 -9.88 -7.61
N THR A 111 -16.17 -8.61 -7.22
CA THR A 111 -17.06 -7.99 -6.22
C THR A 111 -18.51 -7.96 -6.69
N GLY A 112 -18.76 -7.58 -7.95
CA GLY A 112 -20.12 -7.56 -8.50
C GLY A 112 -20.77 -8.95 -8.52
N LEU A 113 -20.02 -9.98 -8.90
CA LEU A 113 -20.48 -11.37 -8.87
C LEU A 113 -20.78 -11.84 -7.45
N LEU A 114 -19.87 -11.61 -6.49
CA LEU A 114 -20.11 -12.01 -5.10
C LEU A 114 -21.30 -11.29 -4.46
N ILE A 115 -21.51 -10.01 -4.79
CA ILE A 115 -22.70 -9.27 -4.32
C ILE A 115 -23.97 -9.88 -4.93
N GLY A 116 -23.93 -10.24 -6.22
CA GLY A 116 -25.03 -10.94 -6.89
C GLY A 116 -25.37 -12.27 -6.22
N ASP A 117 -24.36 -13.09 -5.95
CA ASP A 117 -24.52 -14.39 -5.27
C ASP A 117 -25.12 -14.21 -3.87
N VAL A 118 -24.62 -13.24 -3.10
CA VAL A 118 -25.11 -12.91 -1.75
C VAL A 118 -26.56 -12.41 -1.77
N LEU A 119 -26.95 -11.60 -2.74
CA LEU A 119 -28.34 -11.13 -2.88
C LEU A 119 -29.31 -12.23 -3.34
N SER A 120 -28.78 -13.25 -4.02
CA SER A 120 -29.57 -14.39 -4.54
C SER A 120 -29.76 -15.52 -3.53
N THR A 121 -28.98 -15.54 -2.43
CA THR A 121 -29.02 -16.52 -1.34
C THR A 121 -29.95 -16.05 -0.23
#